data_AF-A0A094DSQ6-F1
#
_entry.id   AF-A0A094DSQ6-F1
#
_cell.length_a   1.000
_cell.length_b   1.000
_cell.length_c   1.000
_cell.angle_alpha   90.00
_cell.angle_beta   90.00
_cell.angle_gamma   90.00
#
_symmetry.space_group_name_H-M   'P 1'
#
loop_
_entity.id
_entity.type
_entity.pdbx_description
1 polymer ?
#
loop_
_entity_poly.entity_id
_entity_poly.type
_entity_poly.pdbx_seq_one_letter_code
_entity_poly.pdbx_strand_id
1 'polypeptide(L)'
;MAEVGELLENLKMTEPPNPSTTTTTIKIGDKDYHIELSKIPYLSAFADFETKAQAQPKELCFRSLPPDLAQHHALCETYEFLCIDVLGGQSLNEVIRDLKSGKDDYELEYKYYRTIKGNKSKARDVAFRLLHLILCGEFENETKDSTNVYNAVMFIVSHANTFKWRTRKVVRAAYEERFVVSVKQRAGLDKWEKKDEAKLAVEDDGDVTTEKEDSVYCGSDYSD
;
A
#
# COMPACT_ATOMS: atom_id res chain seq x y z
N MET A 1 50.88 -58.35 10.86
CA MET A 1 49.60 -58.02 11.54
C MET A 1 49.36 -56.54 11.37
N ALA A 2 48.91 -56.14 10.18
CA ALA A 2 48.65 -54.77 9.79
C ALA A 2 47.40 -54.80 8.90
N GLU A 3 46.22 -54.80 9.52
CA GLU A 3 44.94 -54.76 8.80
C GLU A 3 43.79 -54.45 9.78
N VAL A 4 43.80 -53.27 10.39
CA VAL A 4 42.60 -52.71 11.08
C VAL A 4 42.53 -51.17 10.98
N GLY A 5 43.57 -50.49 10.48
CA GLY A 5 43.64 -49.03 10.43
C GLY A 5 42.89 -48.37 9.26
N GLU A 6 42.56 -49.11 8.21
CA GLU A 6 42.12 -48.53 6.93
C GLU A 6 40.59 -48.49 6.73
N LEU A 7 39.81 -49.01 7.69
CA LEU A 7 38.33 -49.02 7.60
C LEU A 7 37.66 -47.87 8.39
N LEU A 8 38.42 -47.06 9.13
CA LEU A 8 37.89 -45.93 9.90
C LEU A 8 38.03 -44.57 9.20
N GLU A 9 38.75 -44.49 8.08
CA GLU A 9 38.98 -43.23 7.36
C GLU A 9 37.87 -42.89 6.33
N ASN A 10 37.00 -43.85 5.99
CA ASN A 10 35.97 -43.68 4.97
C ASN A 10 34.55 -43.40 5.52
N LEU A 11 34.41 -43.08 6.82
CA LEU A 11 33.13 -42.67 7.43
C LEU A 11 33.07 -41.17 7.76
N LYS A 12 33.84 -40.33 7.06
CA LYS A 12 33.45 -38.91 6.89
C LYS A 12 32.32 -38.85 5.86
N MET A 13 31.11 -39.16 6.31
CA MET A 13 29.91 -38.67 5.63
C MET A 13 29.93 -37.14 5.75
N THR A 14 30.27 -36.51 4.63
CA THR A 14 30.02 -35.09 4.38
C THR A 14 28.52 -34.88 4.48
N GLU A 15 28.09 -34.32 5.61
CA GLU A 15 26.72 -33.85 5.79
C GLU A 15 26.43 -32.80 4.69
N PRO A 16 25.31 -32.91 3.96
CA PRO A 16 24.95 -31.93 2.93
C PRO A 16 24.83 -30.53 3.56
N PRO A 17 25.10 -29.46 2.81
CA PRO A 17 25.05 -28.10 3.33
C PRO A 17 23.67 -27.86 3.94
N ASN A 18 23.66 -27.64 5.26
CA ASN A 18 22.47 -27.32 6.03
C ASN A 18 21.68 -26.20 5.33
N PRO A 19 20.34 -26.30 5.24
CA PRO A 19 19.53 -25.23 4.69
C PRO A 19 19.74 -23.99 5.56
N SER A 20 20.37 -22.97 4.98
CA SER A 20 20.43 -21.57 5.41
C SER A 20 19.82 -21.31 6.80
N THR A 21 20.64 -21.37 7.85
CA THR A 21 20.24 -21.08 9.23
C THR A 21 19.78 -19.64 9.35
N THR A 22 18.45 -19.44 9.32
CA THR A 22 17.81 -18.14 9.52
C THR A 22 17.91 -17.80 11.00
N THR A 23 18.88 -16.94 11.34
CA THR A 23 19.14 -16.51 12.72
C THR A 23 18.54 -15.12 12.92
N THR A 24 17.65 -14.95 13.89
CA THR A 24 17.05 -13.65 14.23
C THR A 24 17.60 -13.14 15.56
N THR A 25 17.79 -11.83 15.66
CA THR A 25 18.25 -11.17 16.88
C THR A 25 17.06 -10.63 17.65
N ILE A 26 16.93 -11.01 18.91
CA ILE A 26 15.92 -10.50 19.84
C ILE A 26 16.60 -9.77 21.00
N LYS A 27 16.02 -8.66 21.44
CA LYS A 27 16.52 -7.90 22.60
C LYS A 27 15.69 -8.21 23.84
N ILE A 28 16.33 -8.56 24.94
CA ILE A 28 15.68 -8.72 26.25
C ILE A 28 16.49 -7.89 27.26
N GLY A 29 15.92 -6.76 27.69
CA GLY A 29 16.67 -5.73 28.42
C GLY A 29 17.78 -5.13 27.56
N ASP A 30 18.99 -4.99 28.12
CA ASP A 30 20.17 -4.45 27.42
C ASP A 30 21.00 -5.52 26.69
N LYS A 31 20.47 -6.74 26.53
CA LYS A 31 21.19 -7.87 25.94
C LYS A 31 20.53 -8.33 24.65
N ASP A 32 21.36 -8.55 23.65
CA ASP A 32 20.99 -9.08 22.34
C ASP A 32 21.21 -10.60 22.34
N TYR A 33 20.18 -11.35 21.93
CA TYR A 33 20.21 -12.80 21.83
C TYR A 33 19.98 -13.23 20.40
N HIS A 34 20.78 -14.19 19.93
CA HIS A 34 20.61 -14.80 18.61
C HIS A 34 19.85 -16.11 18.74
N ILE A 35 18.70 -16.20 18.09
CA ILE A 35 17.89 -17.42 18.03
C ILE A 35 17.95 -18.00 16.63
N GLU A 36 18.35 -19.26 16.54
CA GLU A 36 18.20 -20.06 15.34
C GLU A 36 16.73 -20.48 15.18
N LEU A 37 16.05 -19.92 14.18
CA LEU A 37 14.62 -20.15 13.97
C LEU A 37 14.29 -21.60 13.59
N SER A 38 15.23 -22.30 12.93
CA SER A 38 15.07 -23.70 12.52
C SER A 38 14.82 -24.66 13.69
N LYS A 39 15.25 -24.28 14.91
CA LYS A 39 15.05 -25.07 16.13
C LYS A 39 13.69 -24.84 16.79
N ILE A 40 12.93 -23.82 16.36
CA ILE A 40 11.63 -23.47 16.90
C ILE A 40 10.63 -23.37 15.74
N PRO A 41 10.04 -24.49 15.29
CA PRO A 41 9.23 -24.53 14.07
C PRO A 41 8.10 -23.49 14.03
N TYR A 42 7.45 -23.24 15.17
CA TYR A 42 6.41 -22.22 15.28
C TYR A 42 6.94 -20.80 15.08
N LEU A 43 8.10 -20.47 15.66
CA LEU A 43 8.72 -19.15 15.54
C LEU A 43 9.27 -18.93 14.13
N SER A 44 9.80 -19.98 13.49
CA SER A 44 10.17 -19.96 12.06
C SER A 44 8.96 -19.68 11.19
N ALA A 45 7.86 -20.39 11.39
CA ALA A 45 6.63 -20.19 10.64
C ALA A 45 6.05 -18.78 10.86
N PHE A 46 6.17 -18.23 12.07
CA PHE A 46 5.77 -16.86 12.38
C PHE A 46 6.65 -15.82 11.69
N ALA A 47 7.98 -15.95 11.76
CA ALA A 47 8.90 -15.04 11.05
C ALA A 47 8.74 -15.13 9.52
N ASP A 48 8.52 -16.34 9.00
CA ASP A 48 8.18 -16.56 7.59
C ASP A 48 6.83 -15.93 7.24
N PHE A 49 5.86 -15.98 8.15
CA PHE A 49 4.58 -15.31 7.98
C PHE A 49 4.74 -13.79 8.00
N GLU A 50 5.50 -13.20 8.92
CA GLU A 50 5.75 -11.76 8.96
C GLU A 50 6.48 -11.29 7.70
N THR A 51 7.54 -11.98 7.28
CA THR A 51 8.27 -11.65 6.04
C THR A 51 7.39 -11.79 4.81
N LYS A 52 6.53 -12.81 4.74
CA LYS A 52 5.56 -12.97 3.65
C LYS A 52 4.41 -11.98 3.74
N ALA A 53 3.92 -11.63 4.92
CA ALA A 53 2.87 -10.63 5.13
C ALA A 53 3.37 -9.21 4.84
N GLN A 54 4.66 -8.95 5.04
CA GLN A 54 5.34 -7.75 4.55
C GLN A 54 5.56 -7.78 3.04
N ALA A 55 5.68 -8.97 2.43
CA ALA A 55 5.85 -9.15 0.97
C ALA A 55 4.53 -9.21 0.19
N GLN A 56 3.41 -9.58 0.82
CA GLN A 56 2.09 -9.41 0.22
C GLN A 56 1.75 -7.92 0.22
N PRO A 57 1.28 -7.35 -0.90
CA PRO A 57 0.80 -5.99 -0.89
C PRO A 57 -0.42 -5.93 0.04
N LYS A 58 -0.24 -5.38 1.24
CA LYS A 58 -1.31 -5.04 2.21
C LYS A 58 -2.48 -4.31 1.51
N GLU A 59 -2.17 -3.65 0.40
CA GLU A 59 -3.03 -2.92 -0.53
C GLU A 59 -4.06 -3.80 -1.27
N LEU A 60 -3.82 -5.10 -1.45
CA LEU A 60 -4.74 -5.98 -2.18
C LEU A 60 -6.04 -6.20 -1.39
N CYS A 61 -5.94 -6.40 -0.08
CA CYS A 61 -7.11 -6.59 0.79
C CYS A 61 -8.03 -5.37 0.76
N PHE A 62 -7.45 -4.16 0.72
CA PHE A 62 -8.21 -2.92 0.70
C PHE A 62 -9.04 -2.75 -0.58
N ARG A 63 -8.45 -3.10 -1.74
CA ARG A 63 -9.13 -2.98 -3.04
C ARG A 63 -10.24 -4.03 -3.22
N SER A 64 -10.12 -5.17 -2.54
CA SER A 64 -11.15 -6.21 -2.55
C SER A 64 -12.32 -5.94 -1.62
N LEU A 65 -12.22 -4.95 -0.73
CA LEU A 65 -13.31 -4.61 0.18
C LEU A 65 -14.41 -3.84 -0.56
N PRO A 66 -15.69 -4.17 -0.30
CA PRO A 66 -16.82 -3.31 -0.62
C PRO A 66 -16.58 -1.88 -0.14
N PRO A 67 -17.16 -0.86 -0.83
CA PRO A 67 -17.03 0.53 -0.44
C PRO A 67 -17.96 0.85 0.75
N ASP A 68 -17.82 0.08 1.82
CA ASP A 68 -18.52 0.19 3.09
C ASP A 68 -17.52 0.60 4.18
N LEU A 69 -17.81 1.71 4.83
CA LEU A 69 -16.89 2.32 5.79
C LEU A 69 -16.69 1.43 7.02
N ALA A 70 -17.72 0.69 7.45
CA ALA A 70 -17.64 -0.21 8.60
C ALA A 70 -16.61 -1.34 8.40
N GLN A 71 -16.52 -1.88 7.18
CA GLN A 71 -15.52 -2.91 6.87
C GLN A 71 -14.09 -2.34 6.88
N HIS A 72 -13.93 -1.09 6.47
CA HIS A 72 -12.63 -0.42 6.51
C HIS A 72 -12.20 -0.07 7.94
N HIS A 73 -13.14 0.29 8.82
CA HIS A 73 -12.89 0.41 10.26
C HIS A 73 -12.40 -0.91 10.84
N ALA A 74 -13.14 -2.00 10.63
CA ALA A 74 -12.75 -3.32 11.10
C ALA A 74 -11.36 -3.73 10.59
N LEU A 75 -11.03 -3.42 9.33
CA LEU A 75 -9.69 -3.68 8.79
C LEU A 75 -8.62 -2.86 9.54
N CYS A 76 -8.85 -1.57 9.77
CA CYS A 76 -7.87 -0.74 10.48
C CYS A 76 -7.70 -1.18 11.94
N GLU A 77 -8.78 -1.54 12.64
CA GLU A 77 -8.73 -2.12 13.98
C GLU A 77 -7.90 -3.42 14.01
N THR A 78 -8.05 -4.29 12.99
CA THR A 78 -7.22 -5.51 12.91
C THR A 78 -5.75 -5.20 12.66
N TYR A 79 -5.43 -4.17 11.89
CA TYR A 79 -4.04 -3.76 11.67
C TYR A 79 -3.42 -3.12 12.91
N GLU A 80 -4.19 -2.34 13.65
CA GLU A 80 -3.78 -1.81 14.95
C GLU A 80 -3.53 -2.95 15.96
N PHE A 81 -4.46 -3.92 16.04
CA PHE A 81 -4.31 -5.09 16.90
C PHE A 81 -3.07 -5.94 16.55
N LEU A 82 -2.76 -6.08 15.26
CA LEU A 82 -1.58 -6.80 14.78
C LEU A 82 -0.30 -5.95 14.81
N CYS A 83 -0.36 -4.71 15.32
CA CYS A 83 0.76 -3.75 15.35
C CYS A 83 1.41 -3.55 13.96
N ILE A 84 0.60 -3.60 12.90
CA ILE A 84 1.08 -3.45 11.54
C ILE A 84 1.24 -1.96 11.23
N ASP A 85 2.48 -1.52 11.03
CA ASP A 85 2.72 -0.17 10.51
C ASP A 85 2.26 -0.09 9.05
N VAL A 86 1.09 0.52 8.85
CA VAL A 86 0.49 0.78 7.54
C VAL A 86 1.13 2.00 6.88
N LEU A 87 1.60 2.97 7.67
CA LEU A 87 2.15 4.23 7.18
C LEU A 87 3.62 4.09 6.81
N GLY A 88 4.32 3.08 7.34
CA GLY A 88 5.77 2.92 7.16
C GLY A 88 6.53 4.10 7.76
N GLY A 89 6.04 4.65 8.87
CA GLY A 89 6.56 5.86 9.52
C GLY A 89 6.35 7.18 8.76
N GLN A 90 5.57 7.19 7.67
CA GLN A 90 5.35 8.41 6.87
C GLN A 90 4.45 9.41 7.59
N SER A 91 4.83 10.69 7.54
CA SER A 91 3.99 11.80 8.00
C SER A 91 2.88 12.15 7.01
N LEU A 92 1.83 12.85 7.46
CA LEU A 92 0.73 13.32 6.62
C LEU A 92 1.23 14.09 5.38
N ASN A 93 2.24 14.96 5.54
CA ASN A 93 2.79 15.75 4.43
C ASN A 93 3.48 14.88 3.38
N GLU A 94 4.16 13.81 3.80
CA GLU A 94 4.81 12.87 2.91
C GLU A 94 3.81 12.01 2.16
N VAL A 95 2.75 11.57 2.84
CA VAL A 95 1.60 10.89 2.23
C VAL A 95 0.98 11.80 1.18
N ILE A 96 0.72 13.07 1.47
CA ILE A 96 0.14 14.02 0.49
C ILE A 96 1.09 14.24 -0.70
N ARG A 97 2.40 14.33 -0.46
CA ARG A 97 3.40 14.46 -1.53
C ARG A 97 3.40 13.23 -2.43
N ASP A 98 3.43 12.04 -1.85
CA ASP A 98 3.44 10.78 -2.59
C ASP A 98 2.12 10.53 -3.33
N LEU A 99 0.99 10.98 -2.78
CA LEU A 99 -0.32 10.93 -3.44
C LEU A 99 -0.30 11.73 -4.75
N LYS A 100 0.34 12.90 -4.74
CA LYS A 100 0.47 13.78 -5.92
C LYS A 100 1.44 13.25 -6.97
N SER A 101 2.30 12.28 -6.65
CA SER A 101 3.22 11.65 -7.61
C SER A 101 2.52 10.83 -8.69
N GLY A 102 1.22 10.54 -8.52
CA GLY A 102 0.38 9.91 -9.54
C GLY A 102 -0.09 10.84 -10.65
N LYS A 103 0.19 12.15 -10.54
CA LYS A 103 -0.13 13.12 -11.58
C LYS A 103 0.93 13.05 -12.69
N ASP A 104 0.47 13.08 -13.94
CA ASP A 104 1.37 13.25 -15.08
C ASP A 104 1.99 14.66 -15.06
N ASP A 105 3.29 14.73 -15.28
CA ASP A 105 4.02 15.99 -15.39
C ASP A 105 4.35 16.27 -16.86
N TYR A 106 4.62 17.53 -17.19
CA TYR A 106 4.97 17.94 -18.55
C TYR A 106 6.31 18.65 -18.52
N GLU A 107 7.31 18.06 -19.17
CA GLU A 107 8.60 18.69 -19.36
C GLU A 107 8.65 19.34 -20.75
N LEU A 108 9.05 20.61 -20.80
CA LEU A 108 9.20 21.35 -22.05
C LEU A 108 10.63 21.19 -22.55
N GLU A 109 10.83 20.29 -23.51
CA GLU A 109 12.13 20.03 -24.12
C GLU A 109 12.07 20.37 -25.61
N TYR A 110 12.93 21.30 -26.07
CA TYR A 110 13.08 21.71 -27.47
C TYR A 110 11.75 21.96 -28.24
N LYS A 111 10.81 22.71 -27.63
CA LYS A 111 9.49 23.09 -28.18
C LYS A 111 8.45 21.96 -28.30
N TYR A 112 8.73 20.76 -27.78
CA TYR A 112 7.74 19.70 -27.65
C TYR A 112 7.44 19.44 -26.17
N TYR A 113 6.16 19.23 -25.85
CA TYR A 113 5.74 18.81 -24.52
C TYR A 113 5.92 17.31 -24.40
N ARG A 114 6.75 16.86 -23.47
CA ARG A 114 6.87 15.44 -23.13
C ARG A 114 6.10 15.16 -21.86
N THR A 115 5.11 14.26 -21.93
CA THR A 115 4.38 13.79 -20.76
C THR A 115 5.22 12.79 -19.98
N ILE A 116 5.62 13.15 -18.76
CA ILE A 116 6.18 12.23 -17.79
C ILE A 116 5.01 11.57 -17.06
N LYS A 117 4.80 10.28 -17.32
CA LYS A 117 3.72 9.53 -16.67
C LYS A 117 3.94 9.48 -15.15
N GLY A 118 2.94 9.89 -14.40
CA GLY A 118 2.92 9.77 -12.95
C GLY A 118 2.83 8.32 -12.49
N ASN A 119 3.28 8.04 -11.26
CA ASN A 119 3.19 6.70 -10.69
C ASN A 119 1.80 6.45 -10.09
N LYS A 120 0.85 6.05 -10.93
CA LYS A 120 -0.53 5.75 -10.52
C LYS A 120 -0.65 4.62 -9.50
N SER A 121 0.22 3.60 -9.57
CA SER A 121 0.19 2.52 -8.57
C SER A 121 0.52 3.06 -7.20
N LYS A 122 1.67 3.75 -7.07
CA LYS A 122 2.09 4.37 -5.82
C LYS A 122 1.03 5.33 -5.28
N ALA A 123 0.41 6.14 -6.13
CA ALA A 123 -0.66 7.04 -5.69
C ALA A 123 -1.89 6.29 -5.14
N ARG A 124 -2.31 5.18 -5.77
CA ARG A 124 -3.40 4.33 -5.27
C ARG A 124 -3.07 3.74 -3.90
N ASP A 125 -1.84 3.31 -3.71
CA ASP A 125 -1.37 2.72 -2.45
C ASP A 125 -1.31 3.75 -1.33
N VAL A 126 -0.85 4.95 -1.66
CA VAL A 126 -0.79 6.09 -0.74
C VAL A 126 -2.19 6.60 -0.38
N ALA A 127 -3.19 6.47 -1.26
CA ALA A 127 -4.58 6.77 -0.92
C ALA A 127 -5.11 5.86 0.19
N PHE A 128 -4.66 4.60 0.26
CA PHE A 128 -5.00 3.72 1.38
C PHE A 128 -4.35 4.19 2.68
N ARG A 129 -3.08 4.59 2.65
CA ARG A 129 -2.39 5.17 3.83
C ARG A 129 -3.10 6.43 4.32
N LEU A 130 -3.57 7.28 3.41
CA LEU A 130 -4.37 8.45 3.75
C LEU A 130 -5.68 8.06 4.44
N LEU A 131 -6.38 7.03 3.95
CA LEU A 131 -7.59 6.56 4.61
C LEU A 131 -7.31 6.06 6.02
N HIS A 132 -6.28 5.23 6.19
CA HIS A 132 -5.87 4.73 7.50
C HIS A 132 -5.55 5.89 8.47
N LEU A 133 -4.88 6.95 7.98
CA LEU A 133 -4.65 8.18 8.75
C LEU A 133 -5.95 8.88 9.14
N ILE A 134 -6.95 8.93 8.26
CA ILE A 134 -8.24 9.57 8.56
C ILE A 134 -8.99 8.79 9.65
N LEU A 135 -9.01 7.47 9.57
CA LEU A 135 -9.77 6.61 10.49
C LEU A 135 -9.08 6.48 11.86
N CYS A 136 -7.77 6.20 11.87
CA CYS A 136 -7.02 5.84 13.08
C CYS A 136 -5.95 6.86 13.48
N GLY A 137 -5.66 7.85 12.63
CA GLY A 137 -4.56 8.79 12.87
C GLY A 137 -4.87 9.83 13.93
N GLU A 138 -3.83 10.14 14.71
CA GLU A 138 -3.78 11.33 15.55
C GLU A 138 -3.29 12.53 14.72
N PHE A 139 -3.95 13.68 14.89
CA PHE A 139 -3.60 14.92 14.19
C PHE A 139 -3.16 15.96 15.21
N GLU A 140 -1.95 16.49 15.05
CA GLU A 140 -1.39 17.49 15.97
C GLU A 140 -2.19 18.79 15.96
N ASN A 141 -2.65 19.21 14.78
CA ASN A 141 -3.46 20.41 14.62
C ASN A 141 -4.66 20.10 13.74
N GLU A 142 -5.74 19.69 14.38
CA GLU A 142 -6.97 19.26 13.72
C GLU A 142 -7.48 20.24 12.66
N THR A 143 -7.38 21.56 12.87
CA THR A 143 -7.85 22.55 11.88
C THR A 143 -6.97 22.62 10.63
N LYS A 144 -5.65 22.67 10.82
CA LYS A 144 -4.68 22.74 9.72
C LYS A 144 -4.63 21.41 8.97
N ASP A 145 -4.61 20.32 9.72
CA ASP A 145 -4.52 18.97 9.18
C ASP A 145 -5.82 18.58 8.47
N SER A 146 -6.99 18.93 9.01
CA SER A 146 -8.27 18.78 8.31
C SER A 146 -8.27 19.50 6.96
N THR A 147 -7.71 20.71 6.88
CA THR A 147 -7.61 21.44 5.60
C THR A 147 -6.66 20.74 4.62
N ASN A 148 -5.55 20.18 5.09
CA ASN A 148 -4.62 19.42 4.28
C ASN A 148 -5.24 18.12 3.77
N VAL A 149 -5.92 17.39 4.66
CA VAL A 149 -6.65 16.16 4.34
C VAL A 149 -7.77 16.47 3.34
N TYR A 150 -8.53 17.55 3.52
CA TYR A 150 -9.55 17.98 2.56
C TYR A 150 -8.96 18.15 1.15
N ASN A 151 -7.82 18.83 1.01
CA ASN A 151 -7.18 19.01 -0.29
C ASN A 151 -6.72 17.67 -0.91
N ALA A 152 -6.28 16.72 -0.08
CA ALA A 152 -5.89 15.39 -0.52
C ALA A 152 -7.09 14.53 -0.95
N VAL A 153 -8.17 14.54 -0.17
CA VAL A 153 -9.46 13.91 -0.50
C VAL A 153 -10.01 14.51 -1.79
N MET A 154 -9.98 15.84 -1.92
CA MET A 154 -10.40 16.56 -3.12
C MET A 154 -9.62 16.10 -4.35
N PHE A 155 -8.30 15.92 -4.21
CA PHE A 155 -7.47 15.36 -5.28
C PHE A 155 -7.89 13.93 -5.65
N ILE A 156 -8.15 13.06 -4.67
CA ILE A 156 -8.58 11.68 -4.94
C ILE A 156 -9.91 11.65 -5.70
N VAL A 157 -10.93 12.37 -5.21
CA VAL A 157 -12.27 12.32 -5.81
C VAL A 157 -12.32 12.91 -7.23
N SER A 158 -11.47 13.91 -7.53
CA SER A 158 -11.42 14.55 -8.84
C SER A 158 -10.63 13.78 -9.91
N HIS A 159 -9.78 12.82 -9.52
CA HIS A 159 -8.91 12.09 -10.45
C HIS A 159 -9.42 10.67 -10.74
N ALA A 160 -10.56 10.58 -11.44
CA ALA A 160 -11.22 9.31 -11.78
C ALA A 160 -10.36 8.36 -12.65
N ASN A 161 -9.38 8.88 -13.40
CA ASN A 161 -8.45 8.08 -14.19
C ASN A 161 -7.39 7.36 -13.33
N THR A 162 -7.18 7.83 -12.09
CA THR A 162 -6.18 7.28 -11.16
C THR A 162 -6.86 6.50 -10.04
N PHE A 163 -7.94 7.05 -9.49
CA PHE A 163 -8.66 6.47 -8.36
C PHE A 163 -10.03 5.94 -8.81
N LYS A 164 -10.23 4.63 -8.61
CA LYS A 164 -11.50 3.97 -8.90
C LYS A 164 -12.61 4.48 -8.01
N TRP A 165 -13.85 4.29 -8.44
CA TRP A 165 -15.01 4.77 -7.69
C TRP A 165 -14.99 4.30 -6.23
N ARG A 166 -14.80 3.01 -5.95
CA ARG A 166 -14.81 2.49 -4.58
C ARG A 166 -13.88 3.26 -3.64
N THR A 167 -12.63 3.46 -4.04
CA THR A 167 -11.65 4.26 -3.27
C THR A 167 -12.13 5.69 -3.06
N ARG A 168 -12.65 6.35 -4.11
CA ARG A 168 -13.17 7.72 -4.01
C ARG A 168 -14.35 7.82 -3.04
N LYS A 169 -15.24 6.83 -3.02
CA LYS A 169 -16.40 6.76 -2.11
C LYS A 169 -15.95 6.68 -0.66
N VAL A 170 -15.08 5.70 -0.37
CA VAL A 170 -14.67 5.36 0.99
C VAL A 170 -13.87 6.50 1.60
N VAL A 171 -12.88 7.02 0.87
CA VAL A 171 -12.04 8.13 1.35
C VAL A 171 -12.88 9.38 1.62
N ARG A 172 -13.88 9.66 0.78
CA ARG A 172 -14.82 10.74 1.02
C ARG A 172 -15.65 10.51 2.29
N ALA A 173 -16.25 9.33 2.43
CA ALA A 173 -17.08 8.98 3.58
C ALA A 173 -16.28 9.06 4.89
N ALA A 174 -15.05 8.55 4.90
CA ALA A 174 -14.15 8.62 6.05
C ALA A 174 -13.84 10.08 6.45
N TYR A 175 -13.60 10.95 5.48
CA TYR A 175 -13.35 12.37 5.76
C TYR A 175 -14.59 13.07 6.34
N GLU A 176 -15.77 12.77 5.80
CA GLU A 176 -17.04 13.34 6.27
C GLU A 176 -17.44 12.82 7.66
N GLU A 177 -17.01 11.61 8.04
CA GLU A 177 -17.19 11.05 9.37
C GLU A 177 -16.22 11.66 10.40
N ARG A 178 -14.92 11.77 10.04
CA ARG A 178 -13.88 12.23 10.98
C ARG A 178 -13.92 13.73 11.23
N PHE A 179 -14.23 14.54 10.22
CA PHE A 179 -14.08 15.99 10.29
C PHE A 179 -15.41 16.74 10.10
N VAL A 180 -15.53 17.89 10.77
CA VAL A 180 -16.66 18.81 10.54
C VAL A 180 -16.51 19.47 9.17
N VAL A 181 -17.28 18.99 8.20
CA VAL A 181 -17.22 19.49 6.82
C VAL A 181 -18.07 20.75 6.66
N SER A 182 -17.42 21.85 6.23
CA SER A 182 -18.14 23.08 5.90
C SER A 182 -19.02 22.91 4.66
N VAL A 183 -20.08 23.72 4.53
CA VAL A 183 -20.99 23.71 3.36
C VAL A 183 -20.22 23.89 2.04
N LYS A 184 -19.18 24.73 2.05
CA LYS A 184 -18.33 24.97 0.87
C LYS A 184 -17.50 23.74 0.49
N GLN A 185 -16.92 23.07 1.49
CA GLN A 185 -16.15 21.83 1.27
C GLN A 185 -17.06 20.71 0.76
N ARG A 186 -18.24 20.55 1.36
CA ARG A 186 -19.25 19.56 0.94
C ARG A 186 -19.68 19.77 -0.51
N ALA A 187 -20.06 21.00 -0.86
CA ALA A 187 -20.41 21.34 -2.24
C ALA A 187 -19.25 21.09 -3.24
N GLY A 188 -18.00 21.29 -2.79
CA GLY A 188 -16.81 20.97 -3.57
C GLY A 188 -16.66 19.48 -3.86
N LEU A 189 -16.93 18.62 -2.86
CA LEU A 189 -16.90 17.16 -2.99
C LEU A 189 -18.08 16.63 -3.82
N ASP A 190 -19.29 17.15 -3.59
CA ASP A 190 -20.52 16.77 -4.30
C ASP A 190 -20.39 16.95 -5.83
N LYS A 191 -19.62 17.94 -6.27
CA LYS A 191 -19.37 18.20 -7.70
C LYS A 191 -18.79 16.99 -8.45
N TRP A 192 -18.11 16.09 -7.74
CA TRP A 192 -17.41 14.94 -8.33
C TRP A 192 -18.11 13.61 -8.11
N GLU A 193 -19.25 13.61 -7.42
CA GLU A 193 -20.09 12.44 -7.30
C GLU A 193 -20.70 12.11 -8.66
N LYS A 194 -20.27 10.97 -9.23
CA LYS A 194 -20.77 10.52 -10.53
C LYS A 194 -22.24 10.11 -10.37
N LYS A 195 -23.14 10.84 -11.02
CA LYS A 195 -24.61 10.63 -10.98
C LYS A 195 -25.11 9.40 -11.76
N ASP A 196 -24.22 8.51 -12.21
CA ASP A 196 -24.51 7.57 -13.30
C ASP A 196 -24.19 6.14 -12.85
N GLU A 197 -25.16 5.50 -12.18
CA GLU A 197 -25.04 4.16 -11.57
C GLU A 197 -24.59 3.06 -12.55
N ALA A 198 -24.95 3.20 -13.83
CA ALA A 198 -24.52 2.28 -14.90
C ALA A 198 -23.01 2.33 -15.18
N LYS A 199 -22.38 3.51 -15.03
CA LYS A 199 -20.91 3.64 -15.14
C LYS A 199 -20.20 3.13 -13.89
N LEU A 200 -20.87 3.13 -12.74
CA LEU A 200 -20.32 2.59 -11.50
C LEU A 200 -20.19 1.06 -11.59
N ALA A 201 -21.20 0.37 -12.14
CA ALA A 201 -21.16 -1.09 -12.31
C ALA A 201 -20.06 -1.57 -13.26
N VAL A 202 -19.73 -0.81 -14.31
CA VAL A 202 -18.64 -1.13 -15.24
C VAL A 202 -17.25 -0.87 -14.63
N GLU A 203 -17.11 0.15 -13.79
CA GLU A 203 -15.86 0.39 -13.04
C GLU A 203 -15.63 -0.66 -11.94
N ASP A 204 -16.70 -1.22 -11.39
CA ASP A 204 -16.70 -2.23 -10.32
C ASP A 204 -16.14 -3.60 -10.78
N ASP A 205 -16.49 -4.01 -12.00
CA ASP A 205 -16.10 -5.29 -12.59
C ASP A 205 -14.61 -5.32 -12.99
N GLY A 206 -14.03 -4.16 -13.32
CA GLY A 206 -12.61 -4.00 -13.68
C GLY A 206 -11.65 -3.80 -12.50
N ASP A 207 -12.13 -3.86 -11.26
CA ASP A 207 -11.38 -3.51 -10.04
C ASP A 207 -10.41 -4.61 -9.56
N VAL A 208 -10.29 -5.71 -10.31
CA VAL A 208 -9.37 -6.85 -10.06
C VAL A 208 -8.10 -6.78 -10.93
N THR A 209 -7.91 -5.73 -11.72
CA THR A 209 -6.86 -5.71 -12.76
C THR A 209 -5.44 -5.45 -12.19
N THR A 210 -4.62 -6.50 -12.21
CA THR A 210 -3.18 -6.56 -11.88
C THR A 210 -2.28 -6.03 -13.01
N GLU A 211 -2.80 -5.23 -13.93
CA GLU A 211 -2.19 -5.09 -15.24
C GLU A 211 -1.03 -4.08 -15.24
N LYS A 212 0.17 -4.56 -15.58
CA LYS A 212 1.25 -3.75 -16.14
C LYS A 212 0.72 -3.15 -17.44
N GLU A 213 0.51 -1.84 -17.47
CA GLU A 213 0.02 -1.15 -18.66
C GLU A 213 1.10 -1.10 -19.75
N ASP A 214 1.02 -2.04 -20.70
CA ASP A 214 1.71 -1.95 -21.99
C ASP A 214 1.13 -0.77 -22.78
N SER A 215 2.00 0.17 -23.14
CA SER A 215 1.65 1.34 -23.93
C SER A 215 1.56 1.00 -25.42
N VAL A 216 0.35 0.76 -25.93
CA VAL A 216 0.12 0.83 -27.38
C VAL A 216 -0.28 2.24 -27.75
N TYR A 217 0.68 2.97 -28.31
CA TYR A 217 0.52 4.29 -28.89
C TYR A 217 -0.18 4.17 -30.25
N CYS A 218 -1.45 4.57 -30.35
CA CYS A 218 -2.06 4.86 -31.64
C CYS A 218 -1.79 6.33 -31.97
N GLY A 219 -0.76 6.57 -32.79
CA GLY A 219 -0.58 7.86 -33.45
C GLY A 219 -1.65 8.01 -34.54
N SER A 220 -2.55 8.97 -34.39
CA SER A 220 -3.41 9.38 -35.50
C SER A 220 -2.66 10.39 -36.35
N ASP A 221 -2.35 9.99 -37.58
CA ASP A 221 -1.93 10.90 -38.65
C ASP A 221 -3.04 11.92 -38.90
N TYR A 222 -2.71 13.20 -38.81
CA TYR A 222 -3.47 14.25 -39.47
C TYR A 222 -2.58 14.83 -40.58
N SER A 223 -2.91 14.46 -41.81
CA SER A 223 -2.54 15.21 -43.00
C SER A 223 -3.46 16.43 -43.10
N ASP A 224 -2.88 17.63 -43.21
CA ASP A 224 -3.40 18.76 -43.99
C ASP A 224 -2.21 19.61 -44.47
#